data_AF-A0A7C7CKL0-F1
#
_entry.id   AF-A0A7C7CKL0-F1
#
_cell.length_a   1.000
_cell.length_b   1.000
_cell.length_c   1.000
_cell.angle_alpha   90.00
_cell.angle_beta   90.00
_cell.angle_gamma   90.00
#
_symmetry.space_group_name_H-M   'P 1'
#
loop_
_entity.id
_entity.type
_entity.pdbx_description
1 polymer ?
#
loop_
_entity_poly.entity_id
_entity_poly.type
_entity_poly.pdbx_seq_one_letter_code
_entity_poly.pdbx_strand_id
1 'polypeptide(L)'
;MKDQVESVVNTDGNSWRLYINNMSRIVRSDPDDFKFQLFLLQTWFQQSFRLRQNIDAPLAQNGLAEALKLFTTSYPQADLTAVNSVIESTIGSMDRNFYMPLTLTNMLVDIQHYLKGKA
;
A
#
# COMPACT_ATOMS: atom_id res chain seq x y z
N MET A 1 10.03 -2.89 1.55
CA MET A 1 9.16 -1.68 1.51
C MET A 1 9.11 -1.07 0.12
N LYS A 2 10.21 -0.57 -0.46
CA LYS A 2 10.19 0.04 -1.81
C LYS A 2 9.61 -0.89 -2.89
N ASP A 3 10.13 -2.10 -3.00
CA ASP A 3 9.67 -3.09 -4.00
C ASP A 3 8.18 -3.45 -3.83
N GLN A 4 7.71 -3.45 -2.58
CA GLN A 4 6.31 -3.69 -2.26
C GLN A 4 5.43 -2.54 -2.74
N VAL A 5 5.85 -1.29 -2.51
CA VAL A 5 5.16 -0.10 -3.04
C VAL A 5 5.11 -0.19 -4.55
N GLU A 6 6.24 -0.46 -5.21
CA GLU A 6 6.30 -0.64 -6.67
C GLU A 6 5.31 -1.71 -7.16
N SER A 7 5.21 -2.85 -6.48
CA SER A 7 4.27 -3.92 -6.85
C SER A 7 2.79 -3.53 -6.74
N VAL A 8 2.46 -2.61 -5.83
CA VAL A 8 1.09 -2.12 -5.59
C VAL A 8 0.73 -0.98 -6.54
N VAL A 9 1.69 -0.11 -6.83
CA VAL A 9 1.46 1.09 -7.66
C VAL A 9 1.63 0.82 -9.16
N ASN A 10 2.38 -0.21 -9.55
CA ASN A 10 2.50 -0.64 -10.93
C ASN A 10 1.22 -1.38 -11.36
N THR A 11 0.57 -0.94 -12.45
CA THR A 11 -0.67 -1.52 -12.96
C THR A 11 -0.46 -2.73 -13.87
N ASP A 12 0.78 -3.21 -14.01
CA ASP A 12 1.09 -4.44 -14.73
C ASP A 12 0.39 -5.67 -14.10
N GLY A 13 -0.44 -6.34 -14.90
CA GLY A 13 -1.25 -7.46 -14.44
C GLY A 13 -0.44 -8.66 -13.92
N ASN A 14 0.79 -8.86 -14.42
CA ASN A 14 1.66 -9.91 -13.90
C ASN A 14 2.18 -9.58 -12.51
N SER A 15 2.59 -8.32 -12.29
CA SER A 15 3.02 -7.81 -10.99
C SER A 15 1.91 -7.96 -9.94
N TRP A 16 0.67 -7.59 -10.27
CA TRP A 16 -0.47 -7.77 -9.37
C TRP A 16 -0.76 -9.22 -9.05
N ARG A 17 -0.74 -10.09 -10.07
CA ARG A 17 -0.97 -11.52 -9.86
C ARG A 17 0.07 -12.13 -8.92
N LEU A 18 1.35 -11.76 -9.08
CA LEU A 18 2.42 -12.22 -8.19
C LEU A 18 2.22 -11.72 -6.75
N TYR A 19 1.89 -10.43 -6.59
CA TYR A 19 1.60 -9.85 -5.29
C TYR A 19 0.43 -10.55 -4.60
N ILE A 20 -0.70 -10.70 -5.29
CA ILE A 20 -1.93 -11.34 -4.78
C ILE A 20 -1.64 -12.78 -4.36
N ASN A 21 -0.95 -13.55 -5.20
CA ASN A 21 -0.61 -14.94 -4.90
C ASN A 21 0.31 -15.06 -3.68
N ASN A 22 1.33 -14.19 -3.59
CA ASN A 22 2.24 -14.18 -2.45
C ASN A 22 1.51 -13.82 -1.16
N MET A 23 0.78 -12.71 -1.14
CA MET A 23 0.04 -12.24 0.04
C MET A 23 -1.06 -13.23 0.46
N SER A 24 -1.73 -13.87 -0.50
CA SER A 24 -2.72 -14.93 -0.22
C SER A 24 -2.11 -16.21 0.35
N ARG A 25 -0.82 -16.46 0.09
CA ARG A 25 -0.07 -17.54 0.75
C ARG A 25 0.32 -17.12 2.17
N ILE A 26 0.89 -15.93 2.33
CA ILE A 26 1.36 -15.41 3.62
C ILE A 26 0.20 -15.36 4.63
N VAL A 27 -0.96 -14.80 4.26
CA VAL A 27 -2.12 -14.72 5.17
C VAL A 27 -2.56 -16.06 5.75
N ARG A 28 -2.29 -17.18 5.05
CA ARG A 28 -2.63 -18.53 5.51
C ARG A 28 -1.53 -19.17 6.35
N SER A 29 -0.26 -18.90 6.02
CA SER A 29 0.89 -19.51 6.70
C SER A 29 1.35 -18.73 7.92
N ASP A 30 1.27 -17.40 7.83
CA ASP A 30 1.76 -16.44 8.83
C ASP A 30 0.90 -15.15 8.77
N PRO A 31 -0.24 -15.12 9.50
CA PRO A 31 -1.11 -13.96 9.56
C PRO A 31 -0.43 -12.70 10.11
N ASP A 32 0.57 -12.85 10.98
CA ASP A 32 1.27 -11.72 11.58
C ASP A 32 2.26 -11.10 10.58
N ASP A 33 2.97 -11.92 9.79
CA ASP A 33 3.76 -11.40 8.67
C ASP A 33 2.85 -10.71 7.64
N PHE A 34 1.68 -11.27 7.31
CA PHE A 34 0.74 -10.61 6.40
C PHE A 34 0.37 -9.20 6.90
N LYS A 35 0.00 -9.07 8.18
CA LYS A 35 -0.30 -7.77 8.81
C LYS A 35 0.91 -6.85 8.79
N PHE A 36 2.10 -7.38 9.09
CA PHE A 36 3.33 -6.61 9.07
C PHE A 36 3.66 -6.07 7.67
N GLN A 37 3.51 -6.90 6.63
CA GLN A 37 3.68 -6.46 5.24
C GLN A 37 2.72 -5.32 4.89
N LEU A 38 1.44 -5.39 5.29
CA LEU A 38 0.50 -4.30 5.06
C LEU A 38 0.82 -3.05 5.90
N PHE A 39 1.30 -3.22 7.13
CA PHE A 39 1.76 -2.11 7.97
C PHE A 39 2.95 -1.36 7.36
N LEU A 40 3.90 -2.05 6.72
CA LEU A 40 4.99 -1.41 5.99
C LEU A 40 4.47 -0.55 4.83
N LEU A 41 3.45 -1.03 4.12
CA LEU A 41 2.79 -0.30 3.05
C LEU A 41 2.04 0.94 3.57
N GLN A 42 1.30 0.81 4.68
CA GLN A 42 0.65 1.95 5.36
C GLN A 42 1.67 2.98 5.82
N THR A 43 2.79 2.53 6.39
CA THR A 43 3.89 3.39 6.82
C THR A 43 4.39 4.23 5.65
N TRP A 44 4.61 3.62 4.48
CA TRP A 44 5.01 4.37 3.29
C TRP A 44 4.03 5.50 2.93
N PHE A 45 2.73 5.21 2.87
CA PHE A 45 1.71 6.19 2.53
C PHE A 45 1.58 7.28 3.60
N GLN A 46 1.67 6.93 4.88
CA GLN A 46 1.67 7.89 5.98
C GLN A 46 2.86 8.85 5.91
N GLN A 47 4.04 8.34 5.58
CA GLN A 47 5.26 9.14 5.46
C GLN A 47 5.19 10.07 4.25
N SER A 48 4.60 9.60 3.15
CA SER A 48 4.28 10.44 1.98
C SER A 48 3.30 11.55 2.33
N PHE A 49 2.26 11.25 3.13
CA PHE A 49 1.30 12.25 3.60
C PHE A 49 1.97 13.31 4.48
N ARG A 50 2.78 12.88 5.46
CA ARG A 50 3.55 13.79 6.32
C ARG A 50 4.44 14.72 5.49
N LEU A 51 5.15 14.15 4.52
CA LEU A 51 6.02 14.93 3.62
C LEU A 51 5.24 16.00 2.85
N ARG A 52 4.02 15.71 2.35
CA ARG A 52 3.16 16.70 1.67
C ARG A 52 2.71 17.83 2.59
N GLN A 53 2.42 17.51 3.84
CA GLN A 53 1.92 18.45 4.83
C GLN A 53 3.04 19.25 5.51
N ASN A 54 4.30 19.12 5.06
CA ASN A 54 5.49 19.67 5.74
C ASN A 54 5.57 19.25 7.22
N ILE A 55 5.07 18.06 7.54
CA ILE A 55 5.20 17.42 8.85
C ILE A 55 6.46 16.57 8.82
N ASP A 56 7.15 16.48 9.96
CA ASP A 56 8.30 15.61 10.12
C ASP A 56 8.01 14.18 9.61
N ALA A 57 8.83 13.71 8.66
CA ALA A 57 8.70 12.42 8.02
C ALA A 57 10.06 11.69 8.17
N PRO A 58 10.23 10.84 9.19
CA PRO A 58 11.50 10.15 9.43
C PRO A 58 12.03 9.36 8.23
N LEU A 59 11.16 8.79 7.38
CA LEU A 59 11.60 8.11 6.16
C LEU A 59 12.14 9.08 5.09
N ALA A 60 11.87 10.38 5.20
CA ALA A 60 12.44 11.42 4.36
C ALA A 60 13.85 11.86 4.79
N GLN A 61 14.37 11.33 5.89
CA GLN A 61 15.69 11.68 6.46
C GLN A 61 16.70 10.53 6.38
N ASN A 62 16.30 9.38 5.83
CA ASN A 62 17.13 8.19 5.72
C ASN A 62 17.32 7.77 4.26
N GLY A 63 17.83 6.55 4.03
CA GLY A 63 18.07 6.00 2.69
C GLY A 63 16.84 5.87 1.78
N LEU A 64 15.63 6.16 2.27
CA LEU A 64 14.38 6.14 1.50
C LEU A 64 13.93 7.54 1.04
N ALA A 65 14.66 8.60 1.39
CA ALA A 65 14.24 9.99 1.17
C ALA A 65 13.94 10.29 -0.31
N GLU A 66 14.84 9.90 -1.21
CA GLU A 66 14.68 10.14 -2.65
C GLU A 66 13.46 9.41 -3.21
N ALA A 67 13.30 8.13 -2.87
CA ALA A 67 12.18 7.33 -3.34
C ALA A 67 10.84 7.85 -2.80
N LEU A 68 10.81 8.29 -1.53
CA LEU A 68 9.60 8.87 -0.92
C LEU A 68 9.23 10.20 -1.57
N LYS A 69 10.22 11.05 -1.86
CA LYS A 69 10.03 12.32 -2.57
C LYS A 69 9.50 12.06 -3.98
N LEU A 70 10.13 11.15 -4.73
CA LEU A 70 9.71 10.77 -6.08
C LEU A 70 8.26 10.26 -6.11
N PHE A 71 7.91 9.36 -5.20
CA PHE A 71 6.54 8.86 -5.07
C PHE A 71 5.57 10.01 -4.79
N THR A 72 5.91 10.87 -3.83
CA THR A 72 5.07 11.98 -3.40
C THR A 72 4.79 12.96 -4.55
N THR A 73 5.81 13.26 -5.37
CA THR A 73 5.68 14.13 -6.55
C THR A 73 5.00 13.45 -7.73
N SER A 74 5.05 12.12 -7.85
CA SER A 74 4.41 11.37 -8.94
C SER A 74 2.91 11.24 -8.78
N TYR A 75 2.42 11.31 -7.53
CA TYR A 75 0.99 11.15 -7.20
C TYR A 75 0.42 12.37 -6.46
N PRO A 76 0.57 13.61 -6.95
CA PRO A 76 0.32 14.81 -6.17
C PRO A 76 -1.13 14.94 -5.67
N GLN A 77 -2.09 14.34 -6.39
CA GLN A 77 -3.52 14.37 -6.07
C GLN A 77 -4.01 13.13 -5.29
N ALA A 78 -3.09 12.24 -4.88
CA ALA A 78 -3.50 11.01 -4.21
C ALA A 78 -4.20 11.29 -2.87
N ASP A 79 -5.32 10.60 -2.65
CA ASP A 79 -6.00 10.55 -1.35
C ASP A 79 -5.33 9.47 -0.48
N LEU A 80 -4.22 9.86 0.16
CA LEU A 80 -3.42 8.95 0.99
C LEU A 80 -4.15 8.48 2.26
N THR A 81 -5.15 9.24 2.71
CA THR A 81 -6.02 8.82 3.82
C THR A 81 -6.95 7.70 3.38
N ALA A 82 -7.59 7.83 2.21
CA ALA A 82 -8.43 6.78 1.65
C ALA A 82 -7.63 5.51 1.33
N VAL A 83 -6.43 5.65 0.76
CA VAL A 83 -5.48 4.52 0.57
C VAL A 83 -5.25 3.78 1.88
N ASN A 84 -4.99 4.51 2.98
CA ASN A 84 -4.78 3.89 4.29
C ASN A 84 -6.04 3.14 4.77
N SER A 85 -7.24 3.71 4.59
CA SER A 85 -8.51 3.07 4.94
C SER A 85 -8.76 1.76 4.19
N VAL A 86 -8.37 1.68 2.91
CA VAL A 86 -8.47 0.43 2.12
C VAL A 86 -7.58 -0.67 2.72
N ILE A 87 -6.38 -0.32 3.17
CA ILE A 87 -5.45 -1.28 3.78
C ILE A 87 -6.00 -1.79 5.13
N GLU A 88 -6.51 -0.88 5.98
CA GLU A 88 -7.16 -1.26 7.25
C GLU A 88 -8.35 -2.20 7.03
N SER A 89 -9.20 -1.92 6.04
CA SER A 89 -10.32 -2.79 5.68
C SER A 89 -9.85 -4.17 5.18
N THR A 90 -8.72 -4.22 4.48
CA THR A 90 -8.11 -5.48 4.01
C THR A 90 -7.58 -6.31 5.17
N ILE A 91 -6.94 -5.67 6.16
CA ILE A 91 -6.51 -6.33 7.40
C ILE A 91 -7.73 -6.88 8.16
N GLY A 92 -8.78 -6.07 8.35
CA GLY A 92 -10.01 -6.49 9.04
C GLY A 92 -10.81 -7.59 8.33
N SER A 93 -10.54 -7.84 7.04
CA SER A 93 -11.16 -8.92 6.29
C SER A 93 -10.62 -10.31 6.67
N MET A 94 -9.44 -10.37 7.28
CA MET A 94 -8.85 -11.61 7.79
C MET A 94 -9.74 -12.26 8.84
N ASP A 95 -10.23 -11.45 9.79
CA ASP A 95 -11.06 -11.92 10.91
C ASP A 95 -12.44 -12.43 10.45
N ARG A 96 -12.82 -12.08 9.21
CA ARG A 96 -14.10 -12.48 8.58
C ARG A 96 -13.96 -13.68 7.64
N ASN A 97 -12.77 -14.29 7.55
CA ASN A 97 -12.47 -15.41 6.65
C ASN A 97 -12.85 -15.15 5.18
N PHE A 98 -12.66 -13.92 4.71
CA PHE A 98 -12.96 -13.58 3.31
C PHE A 98 -12.03 -14.27 2.32
N TYR A 99 -12.48 -14.39 1.07
CA TYR A 99 -11.67 -14.92 -0.01
C TYR A 99 -10.54 -13.93 -0.38
N MET A 100 -9.38 -14.12 0.25
CA MET A 100 -8.25 -13.19 0.21
C MET A 100 -7.77 -12.78 -1.19
N PRO A 101 -7.73 -13.65 -2.22
CA PRO A 101 -7.36 -13.22 -3.56
C PRO A 101 -8.25 -12.11 -4.13
N LEU A 102 -9.57 -12.18 -3.88
CA LEU A 102 -10.51 -11.15 -4.30
C LEU A 102 -10.37 -9.90 -3.43
N THR A 103 -10.23 -10.04 -2.11
CA THR A 103 -9.99 -8.93 -1.19
C THR A 103 -8.74 -8.12 -1.60
N LEU A 104 -7.64 -8.81 -1.90
CA LEU A 104 -6.39 -8.19 -2.36
C LEU A 104 -6.53 -7.56 -3.74
N THR A 105 -7.28 -8.18 -4.65
CA THR A 105 -7.58 -7.58 -5.96
C THR A 105 -8.30 -6.25 -5.79
N ASN A 106 -9.35 -6.22 -4.96
CA ASN A 106 -10.09 -4.99 -4.67
C ASN A 106 -9.20 -3.95 -3.99
N MET A 107 -8.36 -4.35 -3.03
CA MET A 107 -7.37 -3.47 -2.41
C MET A 107 -6.49 -2.77 -3.44
N LEU A 108 -5.92 -3.50 -4.41
CA LEU A 108 -5.06 -2.92 -5.43
C LEU A 108 -5.81 -1.96 -6.36
N VAL A 109 -7.04 -2.33 -6.76
CA VAL A 109 -7.90 -1.47 -7.59
C VAL A 109 -8.25 -0.17 -6.88
N ASP A 110 -8.65 -0.24 -5.61
CA ASP A 110 -9.03 0.93 -4.82
C ASP A 110 -7.81 1.82 -4.52
N ILE A 111 -6.66 1.23 -4.20
CA ILE A 111 -5.41 2.00 -4.05
C ILE A 111 -5.10 2.76 -5.34
N GLN A 112 -5.19 2.13 -6.52
CA GLN A 112 -4.97 2.82 -7.80
C GLN A 112 -5.94 3.95 -8.03
N HIS A 113 -7.22 3.74 -7.72
CA HIS A 113 -8.24 4.77 -7.82
C HIS A 113 -7.87 5.98 -6.97
N TYR A 114 -7.52 5.78 -5.70
CA TYR A 114 -7.16 6.87 -4.80
C TYR A 114 -5.80 7.50 -5.11
N LEU A 115 -4.87 6.78 -5.71
CA LEU A 115 -3.59 7.34 -6.16
C LEU A 115 -3.73 8.29 -7.35
N LYS A 116 -4.66 8.02 -8.27
CA LYS A 116 -4.96 8.92 -9.40
C LYS A 116 -5.63 10.22 -8.96
N GLY A 117 -6.22 10.25 -7.77
CA GLY A 117 -7.02 11.37 -7.27
C GLY A 117 -8.43 11.36 -7.86
N LYS A 118 -9.32 12.19 -7.29
CA LYS A 118 -10.64 12.44 -7.90
C LYS A 118 -10.43 13.20 -9.21
N ALA A 119 -10.98 12.68 -10.31
CA ALA A 119 -11.08 13.40 -11.57
C ALA A 119 -11.99 14.64 -11.43
#